data_AF-A0AAW6B671-F1
#
_entry.id   AF-A0AAW6B671-F1
#
_cell.length_a   1.000
_cell.length_b   1.000
_cell.length_c   1.000
_cell.angle_alpha   90.00
_cell.angle_beta   90.00
_cell.angle_gamma   90.00
#
_symmetry.space_group_name_H-M   'P 1'
#
loop_
_entity.id
_entity.type
_entity.pdbx_description
1 polymer ?
#
loop_
_entity_poly.entity_id
_entity_poly.type
_entity_poly.pdbx_seq_one_letter_code
_entity_poly.pdbx_strand_id
1 'polypeptide(L)'
;MININIKGLLVDADFLMNYTSHNLSGEEAMFLLQISYLTKQGKIPFSMEVFKEKLSYSEDQIFSLLDILIKKELIVLLPDSRIDFIVLNNKDDYYTLRELLRLVEKVTGKILTSKEMDIVSSWFERKYTKTEIDEALTISKNISYVNGILNNKVSKEIKKESGTNLGYDWFNK
;
A
#
# COMPACT_ATOMS: atom_id res chain seq x y z
N MET A 1 25.92 21.34 2.67
CA MET A 1 25.60 19.92 2.91
C MET A 1 24.98 19.81 4.28
N ILE A 2 23.66 19.66 4.37
CA ILE A 2 22.95 19.53 5.64
C ILE A 2 23.17 18.10 6.13
N ASN A 3 23.89 17.99 7.24
CA ASN A 3 24.21 16.73 7.90
C ASN A 3 22.97 16.29 8.69
N ILE A 4 22.03 15.64 8.01
CA ILE A 4 20.86 15.04 8.65
C ILE A 4 21.39 13.80 9.37
N ASN A 5 21.42 13.82 10.70
CA ASN A 5 21.83 12.68 11.52
C ASN A 5 20.71 11.62 11.47
N ILE A 6 20.74 10.78 10.44
CA ILE A 6 19.73 9.75 10.11
C ILE A 6 19.86 8.52 11.02
N LYS A 7 20.15 8.70 12.31
CA LYS A 7 20.17 7.58 13.27
C LYS A 7 18.73 7.16 13.56
N GLY A 8 18.19 6.31 12.68
CA GLY A 8 16.95 5.58 12.92
C GLY A 8 15.78 5.93 12.02
N LEU A 9 15.91 6.80 11.02
CA LEU A 9 14.93 6.76 9.93
C LEU A 9 15.18 5.46 9.15
N LEU A 10 14.36 4.45 9.42
CA LEU A 10 13.84 3.61 8.35
C LEU A 10 13.02 4.54 7.45
N VAL A 11 13.72 5.40 6.71
CA VAL A 11 13.08 6.11 5.61
C VAL A 11 12.67 5.01 4.67
N ASP A 12 11.39 4.89 4.40
CA ASP A 12 10.98 4.08 3.27
C ASP A 12 11.57 4.75 2.03
N ALA A 13 12.72 4.25 1.57
CA ALA A 13 13.45 4.81 0.43
C ALA A 13 12.52 4.90 -0.78
N ASP A 14 11.61 3.94 -0.92
CA ASP A 14 10.60 3.95 -1.98
C ASP A 14 9.58 5.10 -1.82
N PHE A 15 9.25 5.53 -0.60
CA PHE A 15 8.34 6.67 -0.39
C PHE A 15 9.03 7.98 -0.77
N LEU A 16 10.28 8.19 -0.36
CA LEU A 16 11.05 9.37 -0.79
C LEU A 16 11.34 9.43 -2.29
N MET A 17 11.34 8.29 -2.98
CA MET A 17 11.52 8.26 -4.43
C MET A 17 10.20 8.50 -5.18
N ASN A 18 9.05 8.33 -4.52
CA ASN A 18 7.73 8.35 -5.14
C ASN A 18 6.74 9.36 -4.52
N TYR A 19 7.14 10.22 -3.58
CA TYR A 19 6.23 11.18 -2.93
C TYR A 19 5.49 12.08 -3.94
N THR A 20 6.10 12.40 -5.08
CA THR A 20 5.46 13.16 -6.16
C THR A 20 4.25 12.44 -6.76
N SER A 21 4.24 11.10 -6.76
CA SER A 21 3.08 10.31 -7.20
C SER A 21 1.87 10.44 -6.27
N HIS A 22 2.10 10.89 -5.03
CA HIS A 22 1.07 11.21 -4.03
C HIS A 22 0.70 12.70 -4.02
N ASN A 23 1.08 13.46 -5.06
CA ASN A 23 0.87 14.91 -5.16
C ASN A 23 1.44 15.68 -3.94
N LEU A 24 2.54 15.18 -3.37
CA LEU A 24 3.23 15.81 -2.25
C LEU A 24 4.33 16.76 -2.72
N SER A 25 4.46 17.89 -2.04
CA SER A 25 5.66 18.70 -2.11
C SER A 25 6.78 18.07 -1.27
N GLY A 26 8.03 18.46 -1.52
CA GLY A 26 9.16 17.97 -0.72
C GLY A 26 9.04 18.33 0.77
N GLU A 27 8.44 19.48 1.09
CA GLU A 27 8.17 19.90 2.47
C GLU A 27 7.11 19.02 3.13
N GLU A 28 6.00 18.76 2.43
CA GLU A 28 4.92 17.91 2.96
C GLU A 28 5.38 16.45 3.13
N ALA A 29 6.19 15.93 2.21
CA ALA A 29 6.75 14.58 2.31
C ALA A 29 7.73 14.47 3.49
N MET A 30 8.57 15.49 3.70
CA MET A 30 9.47 15.54 4.84
C MET A 30 8.69 15.62 6.16
N PHE A 31 7.65 16.47 6.21
CA PHE A 31 6.78 16.58 7.35
C PHE A 31 6.07 15.25 7.65
N LEU A 32 5.51 14.57 6.65
CA LEU A 32 4.88 13.24 6.81
C LEU A 32 5.84 12.22 7.44
N LEU A 33 7.11 12.19 7.01
CA LEU A 33 8.13 11.32 7.58
C LEU A 33 8.48 11.68 9.02
N GLN A 34 8.61 12.98 9.32
CA GLN A 34 8.88 13.47 10.66
C GLN A 34 7.75 13.11 11.62
N ILE A 35 6.49 13.33 11.24
CA ILE A 35 5.35 13.00 12.09
C ILE A 35 5.20 11.48 12.27
N SER A 36 5.46 10.69 11.22
CA SER A 36 5.47 9.22 11.30
C SER A 36 6.56 8.73 12.26
N TYR A 37 7.75 9.32 12.21
CA TYR A 37 8.84 9.00 13.13
C TYR A 37 8.47 9.34 14.58
N LEU A 38 7.96 10.56 14.82
CA LEU A 38 7.61 11.02 16.17
C LEU A 38 6.47 10.21 16.80
N THR A 39 5.50 9.77 15.99
CA THR A 39 4.39 8.92 16.43
C THR A 39 4.72 7.42 16.42
N LYS A 40 5.92 7.00 16.00
CA LYS A 40 6.29 5.60 15.74
C LYS A 40 5.26 4.88 14.84
N GLN A 41 4.96 5.48 13.68
CA GLN A 41 3.94 5.00 12.73
C GLN A 41 2.56 4.89 13.38
N GLY A 42 2.13 5.94 14.10
CA GLY A 42 0.79 5.99 14.69
C GLY A 42 0.60 5.21 16.00
N LYS A 43 1.66 4.57 16.54
CA LYS A 43 1.59 3.85 17.82
C LYS A 43 1.50 4.78 19.03
N ILE A 44 2.03 6.00 18.91
CA ILE A 44 2.01 7.03 19.95
C ILE A 44 1.05 8.15 19.51
N PRO A 45 0.18 8.65 20.42
CA PRO A 45 -0.69 9.78 20.12
C PRO A 45 0.11 11.03 19.77
N PHE A 46 -0.44 11.81 18.85
CA PHE A 46 0.07 13.12 18.49
C PHE A 46 0.04 14.06 19.71
N SER A 47 1.14 14.77 19.93
CA SER A 47 1.26 15.77 21.00
C SER A 47 1.92 17.03 20.46
N MET A 48 1.20 18.15 20.53
CA MET A 48 1.65 19.43 20.00
C MET A 48 2.95 19.92 20.65
N GLU A 49 3.11 19.67 21.95
CA GLU A 49 4.28 20.07 22.72
C GLU A 49 5.55 19.34 22.22
N VAL A 50 5.45 18.02 22.04
CA VAL A 50 6.55 17.18 21.54
C VAL A 50 6.95 17.57 20.11
N PHE A 51 5.98 17.97 19.29
CA PHE A 51 6.20 18.32 17.90
C PHE A 51 6.79 19.72 17.76
N LYS A 52 6.36 20.70 18.57
CA LYS A 52 7.00 22.02 18.63
C LYS A 52 8.43 21.98 19.14
N GLU A 53 8.71 21.12 20.11
CA GLU A 53 10.06 20.99 20.68
C GLU A 53 11.03 20.35 19.68
N LYS A 54 10.54 19.37 18.89
CA LYS A 54 11.38 18.58 17.99
C LYS A 54 11.38 19.05 16.54
N LEU A 55 10.37 19.82 16.13
CA LEU A 55 10.27 20.39 14.80
C LEU A 55 10.37 21.91 14.91
N SER A 56 11.18 22.52 14.06
CA SER A 56 11.34 23.98 14.01
C SER A 56 10.13 24.72 13.38
N TYR A 57 8.94 24.14 13.45
CA TYR A 57 7.70 24.70 12.90
C TYR A 57 6.88 25.42 13.99
N SER A 58 6.18 26.48 13.60
CA SER A 58 5.17 27.10 14.46
C SER A 58 3.92 26.23 14.58
N GLU A 59 3.05 26.58 15.55
CA GLU A 59 1.79 25.87 15.74
C GLU A 59 0.90 25.90 14.49
N ASP A 60 0.72 27.10 13.94
CA ASP A 60 -0.11 27.32 12.76
C ASP A 60 0.42 26.57 11.53
N GLN A 61 1.75 26.45 11.41
CA GLN A 61 2.40 25.70 10.34
C GLN A 61 2.14 24.20 10.46
N ILE A 62 2.27 23.64 11.67
CA ILE A 62 1.99 22.21 11.92
C ILE A 62 0.53 21.90 11.61
N PHE A 63 -0.42 22.74 12.04
CA PHE A 63 -1.83 22.54 11.73
C PHE A 63 -2.12 22.65 10.24
N SER A 64 -1.53 23.63 9.56
CA SER A 64 -1.69 23.79 8.11
C SER A 64 -1.18 22.57 7.34
N LEU A 65 0.00 22.04 7.71
CA LEU A 65 0.57 20.86 7.08
C LEU A 65 -0.24 19.60 7.38
N LEU A 66 -0.74 19.44 8.62
CA LEU A 66 -1.64 18.33 8.96
C LEU A 66 -2.93 18.39 8.15
N ASP A 67 -3.56 19.56 8.04
CA ASP A 67 -4.79 19.75 7.27
C ASP A 67 -4.56 19.43 5.78
N ILE A 68 -3.41 19.83 5.21
CA ILE A 68 -3.03 19.46 3.85
C ILE A 68 -2.92 17.93 3.70
N LEU A 69 -2.23 17.25 4.62
CA LEU A 69 -2.06 15.79 4.56
C LEU A 69 -3.39 15.04 4.73
N ILE A 70 -4.30 15.55 5.57
CA ILE A 70 -5.65 14.99 5.76
C ILE A 70 -6.49 15.19 4.50
N LYS A 71 -6.49 16.40 3.91
CA LYS A 71 -7.21 16.71 2.67
C LYS A 71 -6.75 15.89 1.48
N LYS A 72 -5.46 15.50 1.46
CA LYS A 72 -4.89 14.60 0.46
C LYS A 72 -5.14 13.12 0.76
N GLU A 73 -5.91 12.81 1.81
CA GLU A 73 -6.26 11.45 2.24
C GLU A 73 -5.02 10.59 2.55
N LEU A 74 -3.92 11.23 2.98
CA LEU A 74 -2.66 10.54 3.25
C LEU A 74 -2.55 10.06 4.70
N ILE A 75 -3.24 10.77 5.60
CA ILE A 75 -3.33 10.46 7.03
C ILE A 75 -4.77 10.63 7.51
N VAL A 76 -5.12 9.92 8.59
CA VAL A 76 -6.38 10.08 9.31
C VAL A 76 -6.08 10.27 10.79
N LEU A 77 -6.73 11.26 11.42
CA LEU A 77 -6.68 11.44 12.86
C LEU A 77 -7.72 10.55 13.53
N LEU A 78 -7.27 9.68 14.42
CA LEU A 78 -8.11 8.81 15.22
C LEU A 78 -8.64 9.57 16.46
N PRO A 79 -9.78 9.13 17.04
CA PRO A 79 -10.39 9.79 18.20
C PRO A 79 -9.52 9.87 19.45
N ASP A 80 -8.52 9.00 19.56
CA ASP A 80 -7.54 8.97 20.65
C ASP A 80 -6.28 9.80 20.35
N SER A 81 -6.37 10.70 19.38
CA SER A 81 -5.27 11.54 18.91
C SER A 81 -4.11 10.77 18.27
N ARG A 82 -4.27 9.47 17.95
CA ARG A 82 -3.31 8.75 17.11
C ARG A 82 -3.50 9.12 15.64
N ILE A 83 -2.43 8.97 14.86
CA ILE A 83 -2.43 9.24 13.43
C ILE A 83 -2.34 7.90 12.70
N ASP A 84 -3.30 7.61 11.85
CA ASP A 84 -3.23 6.50 10.90
C ASP A 84 -2.59 6.97 9.60
N PHE A 85 -1.60 6.24 9.10
CA PHE A 85 -0.79 6.60 7.95
C PHE A 85 -1.17 5.76 6.73
N ILE A 86 -2.23 6.15 6.04
CA ILE A 86 -2.78 5.42 4.86
C ILE A 86 -1.67 5.13 3.83
N VAL A 87 -0.83 6.12 3.54
CA VAL A 87 0.24 6.00 2.53
C VAL A 87 1.33 5.01 2.92
N LEU A 88 1.59 4.87 4.22
CA LEU A 88 2.65 4.00 4.74
C LEU A 88 2.13 2.57 5.01
N ASN A 89 0.83 2.41 5.22
CA ASN A 89 0.20 1.10 5.44
C ASN A 89 0.15 0.23 4.17
N ASN A 90 0.22 0.84 2.97
CA ASN A 90 0.17 0.10 1.70
C ASN A 90 1.34 -0.89 1.49
N LYS A 91 2.42 -0.84 2.26
CA LYS A 91 3.53 -1.80 2.13
C LYS A 91 3.25 -3.16 2.76
N ASP A 92 2.30 -3.24 3.69
CA ASP A 92 1.98 -4.50 4.34
C ASP A 92 1.04 -5.36 3.50
N ASP A 93 0.29 -4.78 2.56
CA ASP A 93 -0.72 -5.50 1.79
C ASP A 93 -0.25 -6.06 0.46
N TYR A 94 0.90 -5.65 -0.09
CA TYR A 94 1.36 -6.13 -1.41
C TYR A 94 2.79 -6.68 -1.37
N TYR A 95 3.06 -7.77 -2.10
CA TYR A 95 4.43 -8.27 -2.27
C TYR A 95 5.20 -7.39 -3.25
N THR A 96 6.49 -7.14 -2.97
CA THR A 96 7.40 -6.73 -4.04
C THR A 96 7.59 -7.89 -5.02
N LEU A 97 7.88 -7.60 -6.30
CA LEU A 97 8.13 -8.66 -7.30
C LEU A 97 9.20 -9.66 -6.84
N ARG A 98 10.26 -9.19 -6.17
CA ARG A 98 11.32 -10.05 -5.63
C ARG A 98 10.80 -10.98 -4.53
N GLU A 99 10.02 -10.46 -3.60
CA GLU A 99 9.42 -11.27 -2.52
C GLU A 99 8.44 -12.29 -3.09
N LEU A 100 7.62 -11.88 -4.05
CA LEU A 100 6.65 -12.75 -4.71
C LEU A 100 7.34 -13.91 -5.43
N LEU A 101 8.36 -13.63 -6.24
CA LEU A 101 9.11 -14.68 -6.94
C LEU A 101 9.76 -15.66 -5.95
N ARG A 102 10.39 -15.16 -4.88
CA ARG A 102 10.98 -16.00 -3.83
C ARG A 102 9.94 -16.84 -3.08
N LEU A 103 8.78 -16.25 -2.80
CA LEU A 103 7.67 -16.93 -2.13
C LEU A 103 7.20 -18.11 -2.99
N VAL A 104 6.93 -17.87 -4.27
CA VAL A 104 6.45 -18.92 -5.19
C VAL A 104 7.51 -20.01 -5.38
N GLU A 105 8.80 -19.67 -5.53
CA GLU A 105 9.88 -20.66 -5.58
C GLU A 105 9.93 -21.53 -4.32
N LYS A 106 9.81 -20.90 -3.14
CA LYS A 106 9.77 -21.62 -1.86
C LYS A 106 8.55 -22.54 -1.74
N VAL A 107 7.37 -22.09 -2.14
CA VAL A 107 6.12 -22.85 -2.04
C VAL A 107 6.10 -24.03 -3.01
N THR A 108 6.57 -23.82 -4.23
CA THR A 108 6.62 -24.85 -5.27
C THR A 108 7.82 -25.79 -5.16
N GLY A 109 8.85 -25.40 -4.40
CA GLY A 109 10.08 -26.19 -4.21
C GLY A 109 10.93 -26.30 -5.47
N LYS A 110 10.75 -25.42 -6.45
CA LYS A 110 11.47 -25.42 -7.73
C LYS A 110 11.81 -24.00 -8.19
N ILE A 111 12.82 -23.91 -9.04
CA ILE A 111 13.13 -22.67 -9.77
C ILE A 111 12.04 -22.46 -10.82
N LEU A 112 11.55 -21.23 -10.93
CA LEU A 112 10.50 -20.87 -11.87
C LEU A 112 11.02 -20.94 -13.31
N THR A 113 10.21 -21.46 -14.22
CA THR A 113 10.47 -21.34 -15.66
C THR A 113 10.12 -19.93 -16.16
N SER A 114 10.64 -19.50 -17.32
CA SER A 114 10.33 -18.18 -17.91
C SER A 114 8.82 -17.92 -17.99
N LYS A 115 8.04 -18.91 -18.44
CA LYS A 115 6.57 -18.80 -18.53
C LYS A 115 5.91 -18.62 -17.16
N GLU A 116 6.44 -19.26 -16.12
CA GLU A 116 5.91 -19.13 -14.77
C GLU A 116 6.31 -17.80 -14.14
N MET A 117 7.51 -17.29 -14.43
CA MET A 117 7.94 -15.94 -14.03
C MET A 117 7.06 -14.87 -14.67
N ASP A 118 6.69 -15.02 -15.94
CA ASP A 118 5.78 -14.08 -16.62
C ASP A 118 4.40 -14.06 -15.95
N ILE A 119 3.87 -15.24 -15.58
CA ILE A 119 2.60 -15.34 -14.85
C ILE A 119 2.69 -14.66 -13.48
N VAL A 120 3.75 -14.94 -12.71
CA VAL A 120 3.93 -14.35 -11.37
C VAL A 120 4.13 -12.83 -11.47
N SER A 121 4.83 -12.36 -12.50
CA SER A 121 4.99 -10.91 -12.76
C SER A 121 3.64 -10.25 -13.06
N SER A 122 2.76 -10.93 -13.80
CA SER A 122 1.40 -10.43 -14.04
C SER A 122 0.57 -10.27 -12.76
N TRP A 123 0.85 -11.05 -11.71
CA TRP A 123 0.18 -10.89 -10.41
C TRP A 123 0.61 -9.61 -9.70
N PHE A 124 1.90 -9.27 -9.81
CA PHE A 124 2.44 -8.01 -9.31
C PHE A 124 1.84 -6.81 -10.08
N GLU A 125 1.79 -6.88 -11.41
CA GLU A 125 1.20 -5.82 -12.25
C GLU A 125 -0.29 -5.59 -11.95
N ARG A 126 -1.03 -6.66 -11.66
CA ARG A 126 -2.45 -6.61 -11.29
C ARG A 126 -2.70 -6.18 -9.84
N LYS A 127 -1.64 -5.98 -9.06
CA LYS A 127 -1.70 -5.55 -7.65
C LYS A 127 -2.58 -6.47 -6.80
N TYR A 128 -2.36 -7.79 -6.85
CA TYR A 128 -2.99 -8.69 -5.88
C TYR A 128 -2.37 -8.50 -4.50
N THR A 129 -3.20 -8.53 -3.47
CA THR A 129 -2.76 -8.42 -2.07
C THR A 129 -2.05 -9.69 -1.60
N LYS A 130 -1.23 -9.58 -0.54
CA LYS A 130 -0.52 -10.71 0.07
C LYS A 130 -1.50 -11.78 0.52
N THR A 131 -2.62 -11.39 1.12
CA THR A 131 -3.67 -12.30 1.59
C THR A 131 -4.28 -13.08 0.42
N GLU A 132 -4.61 -12.42 -0.69
CA GLU A 132 -5.15 -13.08 -1.87
C GLU A 132 -4.18 -14.09 -2.48
N ILE A 133 -2.90 -13.73 -2.55
CA ILE A 133 -1.83 -14.57 -3.07
C ILE A 133 -1.58 -15.77 -2.14
N ASP A 134 -1.47 -15.54 -0.83
CA ASP A 134 -1.24 -16.59 0.17
C ASP A 134 -2.41 -17.58 0.25
N GLU A 135 -3.65 -17.10 0.19
CA GLU A 135 -4.83 -17.95 0.11
C GLU A 135 -4.80 -18.83 -1.14
N ALA A 136 -4.51 -18.24 -2.30
CA ALA A 136 -4.46 -18.97 -3.56
C ALA A 136 -3.33 -20.01 -3.58
N LEU A 137 -2.17 -19.68 -3.03
CA LEU A 137 -1.03 -20.60 -2.87
C LEU A 137 -1.27 -21.71 -1.84
N THR A 138 -2.13 -21.45 -0.84
CA THR A 138 -2.56 -22.47 0.13
C THR A 138 -3.46 -23.52 -0.53
N ILE A 139 -4.30 -23.09 -1.48
CA ILE A 139 -5.20 -23.98 -2.23
C ILE A 139 -4.42 -24.85 -3.22
N SER A 140 -3.41 -24.30 -3.90
CA SER A 140 -2.64 -25.05 -4.89
C SER A 140 -1.21 -24.54 -5.05
N LYS A 141 -0.30 -25.49 -5.29
CA LYS A 141 1.09 -25.20 -5.66
C LYS A 141 1.29 -25.09 -7.17
N ASN A 142 0.25 -25.31 -7.98
CA ASN A 142 0.33 -25.18 -9.43
C ASN A 142 0.08 -23.72 -9.83
N ILE A 143 1.12 -23.05 -10.35
CA ILE A 143 1.10 -21.62 -10.69
C ILE A 143 0.00 -21.26 -11.69
N SER A 144 -0.24 -22.09 -12.69
CA SER A 144 -1.33 -21.86 -13.66
C SER A 144 -2.71 -21.92 -13.00
N TYR A 145 -2.86 -22.79 -12.00
CA TYR A 145 -4.10 -22.91 -11.24
C TYR A 145 -4.30 -21.75 -10.26
N VAL A 146 -3.24 -21.34 -9.57
CA VAL A 146 -3.20 -20.15 -8.70
C VAL A 146 -3.58 -18.90 -9.50
N ASN A 147 -3.02 -18.76 -10.71
CA ASN A 147 -3.38 -17.69 -11.63
C ASN A 147 -4.88 -17.71 -11.98
N GLY A 148 -5.45 -18.90 -12.20
CA GLY A 148 -6.89 -19.07 -12.42
C GLY A 148 -7.75 -18.62 -11.23
N ILE A 149 -7.35 -18.96 -10.00
CA ILE A 149 -8.04 -18.53 -8.76
C ILE A 149 -8.01 -17.00 -8.65
N LEU A 150 -6.83 -16.40 -8.79
CA LEU A 150 -6.63 -14.96 -8.68
C LEU A 150 -7.47 -14.21 -9.73
N ASN A 151 -7.45 -14.66 -10.98
CA ASN A 151 -8.23 -14.03 -12.06
C ASN A 151 -9.75 -14.23 -11.93
N ASN A 152 -10.21 -15.32 -11.31
CA ASN A 152 -11.62 -15.55 -11.04
C ASN A 152 -12.16 -14.67 -9.91
N LYS A 153 -11.33 -14.28 -8.91
CA LYS A 153 -11.71 -13.29 -7.89
C LYS A 153 -11.97 -11.92 -8.52
N VAL A 154 -11.11 -11.45 -9.45
CA VAL A 154 -11.30 -10.20 -10.22
C VAL A 154 -12.61 -10.18 -11.01
N SER A 155 -13.05 -11.33 -11.50
CA SER A 155 -14.28 -11.44 -12.30
C SER A 155 -15.57 -11.21 -11.48
N LYS A 156 -15.51 -11.27 -10.14
CA LYS A 156 -16.64 -10.95 -9.26
C LYS A 156 -16.75 -9.45 -8.95
N GLU A 157 -15.66 -8.69 -8.99
CA GLU A 157 -15.70 -7.25 -8.69
C GLU A 157 -16.07 -6.39 -9.92
N ILE A 158 -15.76 -6.84 -11.14
CA ILE A 158 -16.08 -6.10 -12.38
C ILE A 158 -17.58 -6.15 -12.72
N LYS A 159 -18.38 -7.03 -12.09
CA LYS A 159 -19.84 -7.06 -12.26
C LYS A 159 -20.56 -6.16 -11.24
N LYS A 160 -20.27 -4.86 -11.25
CA LYS A 160 -21.18 -3.84 -10.73
C LYS A 160 -21.75 -3.03 -11.89
N GLU A 161 -22.95 -3.44 -12.26
CA GLU A 161 -24.04 -2.68 -12.89
C GLU A 161 -23.69 -1.37 -13.59
N SER A 162 -23.69 -1.42 -14.92
CA SER A 162 -24.03 -0.30 -15.78
C SER A 162 -24.63 -0.85 -17.07
N GLY A 163 -25.95 -0.77 -17.22
CA GLY A 163 -26.63 -1.12 -18.47
C GLY A 163 -28.02 -1.72 -18.29
N THR A 164 -29.01 -0.87 -18.05
CA THR A 164 -30.41 -1.14 -18.39
C THR A 164 -30.54 -1.49 -19.88
N ASN A 165 -30.96 -2.71 -20.23
CA ASN A 165 -32.07 -2.94 -21.18
C ASN A 165 -32.42 -4.43 -21.34
N LEU A 166 -33.63 -4.75 -20.87
CA LEU A 166 -34.65 -5.59 -21.50
C LEU A 166 -34.23 -6.59 -22.61
N GLY A 167 -34.59 -7.87 -22.41
CA GLY A 167 -35.24 -8.65 -23.47
C GLY A 167 -34.73 -10.06 -23.74
N TYR A 168 -35.55 -11.02 -23.30
CA TYR A 168 -35.84 -12.32 -23.92
C TYR A 168 -35.05 -13.58 -23.56
N ASP A 169 -35.78 -14.42 -22.80
CA ASP A 169 -36.07 -15.83 -23.03
C ASP A 169 -34.96 -16.87 -22.83
N TRP A 170 -34.84 -17.26 -21.57
CA TRP A 170 -34.69 -18.67 -21.22
C TRP A 170 -36.01 -19.42 -21.48
N PHE A 171 -35.91 -20.56 -22.17
CA PHE A 171 -36.94 -21.55 -22.55
C PHE A 171 -37.65 -21.36 -23.91
N ASN A 172 -37.19 -22.08 -24.95
CA ASN A 172 -37.91 -23.26 -25.46
C ASN A 172 -37.24 -23.92 -26.70
N LYS A 173 -37.10 -25.26 -26.59
CA LYS A 173 -36.84 -26.32 -27.59
C LYS A 173 -35.51 -26.36 -28.33
#